data_AF-A0A1T3NZY5-F1
#
_entry.id   AF-A0A1T3NZY5-F1
#
_cell.length_a   1.000
_cell.length_b   1.000
_cell.length_c   1.000
_cell.angle_alpha   90.00
_cell.angle_beta   90.00
_cell.angle_gamma   90.00
#
_symmetry.space_group_name_H-M   'P 1'
#
loop_
_entity.id
_entity.type
_entity.pdbx_description
1 polymer ?
#
loop_
_entity_poly.entity_id
_entity_poly.type
_entity_poly.pdbx_seq_one_letter_code
_entity_poly.pdbx_strand_id
1 'polypeptide(L)'
;MSSAEKEFPGLRFDPAPGLLPALALLAEKVRQASGQVGNVRTEMEKTLRDPGAWSGLAGGSCHDAVQHIYPEVWIMHDALSGVERTIGEWSFLLAEYQRSRTELEAQAVAARARVKQMEGNPDVDLRLFEVMTTSGKEQEALLARHAEAKKALAQAEDDLDAILDSAKDLKRQHDESARSIAKRIREIADHPPDRNTTSFGGSNLIPPYFTKPPVAREDTGPKREFDVTDPTAKDRATELKAMAMVVAQDGYFGNERAASYMKYWLEGNGRDLQFDAQEFVKADPGFQQILNDTIRAKGPSGNFDTGWQGGSVARDMQNGPVTPELQDFYYTMNGYQYRIVGTDFKMVNGHPEGTIRVDIYKRYNWGNPEGGVPRSDIKGVPQNDLARLNETGLAHDFDIVGSTTMYVAPGLAG
;
A
#
# COMPACT_ATOMS: atom_id res chain seq x y z
N MET A 1 -22.27 -31.01 31.13
CA MET A 1 -21.05 -30.22 30.94
C MET A 1 -20.81 -30.03 29.45
N SER A 2 -20.60 -28.79 29.01
CA SER A 2 -20.26 -28.48 27.63
C SER A 2 -18.84 -28.99 27.29
N SER A 3 -18.48 -29.06 26.00
CA SER A 3 -17.10 -29.43 25.59
C SER A 3 -16.06 -28.45 26.14
N ALA A 4 -16.40 -27.16 26.20
CA ALA A 4 -15.53 -26.11 26.72
C ALA A 4 -15.28 -26.25 28.23
N GLU A 5 -16.28 -26.68 29.01
CA GLU A 5 -16.12 -26.94 30.45
C GLU A 5 -15.22 -28.14 30.75
N LYS A 6 -15.08 -29.09 29.81
CA LYS A 6 -14.17 -30.24 29.96
C LYS A 6 -12.72 -29.86 29.66
N GLU A 7 -12.51 -28.97 28.70
CA GLU A 7 -11.18 -28.54 28.25
C GLU A 7 -10.61 -27.41 29.12
N PHE A 8 -11.48 -26.58 29.70
CA PHE A 8 -11.13 -25.45 30.58
C PHE A 8 -11.85 -25.57 31.94
N PRO A 9 -11.47 -26.50 32.83
CA PRO A 9 -12.12 -26.70 34.13
C PRO A 9 -12.06 -25.48 35.07
N GLY A 10 -11.02 -24.64 34.96
CA GLY A 10 -10.84 -23.41 35.71
C GLY A 10 -11.69 -22.27 35.15
N LEU A 11 -11.45 -21.87 33.90
CA LEU A 11 -12.13 -20.74 33.27
C LEU A 11 -13.58 -21.05 32.89
N ARG A 12 -13.88 -22.29 32.53
CA ARG A 12 -15.18 -22.79 32.01
C ARG A 12 -15.54 -22.30 30.61
N PHE A 13 -14.63 -21.62 29.92
CA PHE A 13 -14.73 -21.21 28.53
C PHE A 13 -13.34 -21.08 27.90
N ASP A 14 -13.25 -21.08 26.56
CA ASP A 14 -12.01 -20.80 25.84
C ASP A 14 -11.92 -19.30 25.49
N PRO A 15 -11.00 -18.53 26.10
CA PRO A 15 -10.80 -17.13 25.77
C PRO A 15 -10.00 -16.91 24.46
N ALA A 16 -9.33 -17.92 23.91
CA ALA A 16 -8.48 -17.76 22.72
C ALA A 16 -8.61 -18.94 21.72
N PRO A 17 -9.81 -19.14 21.13
CA PRO A 17 -10.06 -20.25 20.24
C PRO A 17 -9.33 -20.13 18.90
N GLY A 18 -8.75 -21.22 18.42
CA GLY A 18 -8.11 -21.27 17.10
C GLY A 18 -7.14 -22.44 16.93
N LEU A 19 -6.77 -22.73 15.68
CA LEU A 19 -5.89 -23.84 15.33
C LEU A 19 -4.62 -23.33 14.63
N LEU A 20 -3.54 -23.15 15.41
CA LEU A 20 -2.22 -22.77 14.86
C LEU A 20 -1.75 -23.70 13.72
N PRO A 21 -1.92 -25.04 13.78
CA PRO A 21 -1.55 -25.90 12.66
C PRO A 21 -2.32 -25.62 11.37
N ALA A 22 -3.61 -25.26 11.48
CA ALA A 22 -4.42 -24.92 10.31
C ALA A 22 -3.99 -23.58 9.69
N LEU A 23 -3.63 -22.60 10.52
CA LEU A 23 -3.05 -21.34 10.06
C LEU A 23 -1.69 -21.54 9.38
N ALA A 24 -0.83 -22.37 9.95
CA ALA A 24 0.46 -22.70 9.35
C ALA A 24 0.30 -23.34 7.96
N LEU A 25 -0.65 -24.28 7.82
CA LEU A 25 -0.96 -24.88 6.52
C LEU A 25 -1.51 -23.86 5.52
N LEU A 26 -2.38 -22.95 5.96
CA LEU A 26 -2.91 -21.88 5.11
C LEU A 26 -1.80 -20.93 4.66
N ALA A 27 -0.95 -20.48 5.57
CA ALA A 27 0.19 -19.61 5.29
C ALA A 27 1.12 -20.24 4.25
N GLU A 28 1.40 -21.54 4.39
CA GLU A 28 2.24 -22.27 3.43
C GLU A 28 1.61 -22.32 2.03
N LYS A 29 0.30 -22.58 1.93
CA LYS A 29 -0.39 -22.57 0.63
C LYS A 29 -0.36 -21.19 -0.04
N VAL A 30 -0.56 -20.13 0.73
CA VAL A 30 -0.49 -18.75 0.21
C VAL A 30 0.93 -18.41 -0.23
N ARG A 31 1.95 -18.78 0.56
CA ARG A 31 3.37 -18.62 0.21
C ARG A 31 3.72 -19.33 -1.10
N GLN A 32 3.27 -20.57 -1.28
CA GLN A 32 3.48 -21.34 -2.50
C GLN A 32 2.84 -20.67 -3.72
N ALA A 33 1.59 -20.21 -3.59
CA ALA A 33 0.90 -19.48 -4.65
C ALA A 33 1.62 -18.16 -5.00
N SER A 34 2.01 -17.39 -3.98
CA SER A 34 2.79 -16.16 -4.14
C SER A 34 4.11 -16.42 -4.90
N GLY A 35 4.85 -17.46 -4.51
CA GLY A 35 6.08 -17.86 -5.18
C GLY A 35 5.89 -18.26 -6.65
N GLN A 36 4.82 -18.99 -6.97
CA GLN A 36 4.50 -19.36 -8.35
C GLN A 36 4.20 -18.13 -9.21
N VAL A 37 3.38 -17.19 -8.72
CA VAL A 37 3.07 -15.94 -9.43
C VAL A 37 4.33 -15.06 -9.56
N GLY A 38 5.19 -15.05 -8.54
CA GLY A 38 6.48 -14.35 -8.56
C GLY A 38 7.45 -14.91 -9.62
N ASN A 39 7.45 -16.22 -9.83
CA ASN A 39 8.22 -16.84 -10.91
C ASN A 39 7.68 -16.44 -12.29
N VAL A 40 6.35 -16.49 -12.49
CA VAL A 40 5.72 -16.04 -13.74
C VAL A 40 6.09 -14.58 -14.04
N ARG A 41 5.99 -13.71 -13.03
CA ARG A 41 6.39 -12.30 -13.12
C ARG A 41 7.84 -12.15 -13.56
N THR A 42 8.74 -12.92 -12.95
CA THR A 42 10.19 -12.86 -13.25
C THR A 42 10.47 -13.28 -14.69
N GLU A 43 9.80 -14.33 -15.18
CA GLU A 43 9.95 -14.77 -16.57
C GLU A 43 9.35 -13.74 -17.55
N MET A 44 8.16 -13.20 -17.28
CA MET A 44 7.57 -12.13 -18.09
C MET A 44 8.50 -10.90 -18.16
N GLU A 45 9.08 -10.49 -17.03
CA GLU A 45 10.03 -9.39 -16.99
C GLU A 45 11.28 -9.66 -17.85
N LYS A 46 11.86 -10.86 -17.76
CA LYS A 46 12.99 -11.26 -18.61
C LYS A 46 12.63 -11.20 -20.09
N THR A 47 11.47 -11.76 -20.49
CA THR A 47 11.04 -11.78 -21.89
C THR A 47 10.74 -10.36 -22.40
N LEU A 48 10.10 -9.51 -21.60
CA LEU A 48 9.85 -8.10 -21.94
C LEU A 48 11.14 -7.30 -22.16
N ARG A 49 12.23 -7.66 -21.47
CA ARG A 49 13.55 -7.04 -21.63
C ARG A 49 14.33 -7.50 -22.86
N ASP A 50 13.93 -8.61 -23.50
CA ASP A 50 14.64 -9.17 -24.65
C ASP A 50 14.08 -8.62 -25.97
N PRO A 51 14.74 -7.64 -26.63
CA PRO A 51 14.27 -7.10 -27.90
C PRO A 51 14.31 -8.14 -29.03
N GLY A 52 15.16 -9.17 -28.93
CA GLY A 52 15.25 -10.26 -29.91
C GLY A 52 14.08 -11.25 -29.84
N ALA A 53 13.35 -11.27 -28.73
CA ALA A 53 12.18 -12.13 -28.56
C ALA A 53 10.95 -11.65 -29.36
N TRP A 54 10.94 -10.39 -29.83
CA TRP A 54 9.75 -9.74 -30.39
C TRP A 54 10.03 -9.21 -31.80
N SER A 55 9.93 -10.08 -32.81
CA SER A 55 10.11 -9.68 -34.23
C SER A 55 8.84 -9.90 -35.06
N GLY A 56 8.62 -8.99 -36.01
CA GLY A 56 7.45 -9.01 -36.90
C GLY A 56 6.12 -8.65 -36.22
N LEU A 57 5.06 -8.60 -37.03
CA LEU A 57 3.72 -8.17 -36.59
C LEU A 57 3.14 -9.04 -35.45
N ALA A 58 3.36 -10.36 -35.54
CA ALA A 58 2.92 -11.31 -34.53
C ALA A 58 3.73 -11.19 -33.23
N GLY A 59 5.05 -11.00 -33.33
CA GLY A 59 5.91 -10.75 -32.17
C GLY A 59 5.52 -9.46 -31.45
N GLY A 60 5.21 -8.40 -32.20
CA GLY A 60 4.73 -7.15 -31.61
C GLY A 60 3.37 -7.25 -30.93
N SER A 61 2.40 -7.92 -31.56
CA SER A 61 1.10 -8.16 -30.93
C SER A 61 1.21 -8.98 -29.64
N CYS A 62 2.15 -9.94 -29.60
CA CYS A 62 2.43 -10.73 -28.41
C CYS A 62 3.11 -9.90 -27.31
N HIS A 63 4.07 -9.05 -27.69
CA HIS A 63 4.72 -8.11 -26.78
C HIS A 63 3.70 -7.19 -26.10
N ASP A 64 2.79 -6.59 -26.87
CA ASP A 64 1.73 -5.72 -26.38
C ASP A 64 0.79 -6.47 -25.42
N ALA A 65 0.42 -7.70 -25.76
CA ALA A 65 -0.41 -8.54 -24.89
C ALA A 65 0.29 -8.87 -23.55
N VAL A 66 1.58 -9.21 -23.58
CA VAL A 66 2.36 -9.49 -22.37
C VAL A 66 2.55 -8.22 -21.54
N GLN A 67 2.81 -7.08 -22.16
CA GLN A 67 2.86 -5.78 -21.46
C GLN A 67 1.53 -5.46 -20.78
N HIS A 68 0.40 -5.79 -21.41
CA HIS A 68 -0.93 -5.54 -20.85
C HIS A 68 -1.23 -6.41 -19.62
N ILE A 69 -0.81 -7.68 -19.63
CA ILE A 69 -1.08 -8.65 -18.56
C ILE A 69 -0.10 -8.50 -17.39
N TYR A 70 1.12 -8.06 -17.64
CA TYR A 70 2.19 -7.96 -16.62
C TYR A 70 1.75 -7.22 -15.34
N PRO A 71 1.05 -6.07 -15.40
CA PRO A 71 0.52 -5.40 -14.21
C PRO A 71 -0.45 -6.26 -13.38
N GLU A 72 -1.32 -7.04 -14.00
CA GLU A 72 -2.30 -7.89 -13.31
C GLU A 72 -1.61 -9.00 -12.51
N VAL A 73 -0.58 -9.61 -13.11
CA VAL A 73 0.26 -10.62 -12.44
C VAL A 73 1.00 -10.01 -11.25
N TRP A 74 1.46 -8.78 -11.37
CA TRP A 74 2.10 -8.07 -10.27
C TRP A 74 1.11 -7.78 -9.12
N ILE A 75 -0.08 -7.27 -9.43
CA ILE A 75 -1.16 -7.01 -8.45
C ILE A 75 -1.51 -8.29 -7.69
N MET A 76 -1.64 -9.41 -8.41
CA MET A 76 -1.92 -10.71 -7.83
C MET A 76 -0.80 -11.17 -6.88
N HIS A 77 0.46 -11.01 -7.28
CA HIS A 77 1.61 -11.33 -6.43
C HIS A 77 1.64 -10.47 -5.16
N ASP A 78 1.41 -9.15 -5.28
CA ASP A 78 1.43 -8.25 -4.13
C ASP A 78 0.26 -8.53 -3.17
N ALA A 79 -0.93 -8.80 -3.71
CA ALA A 79 -2.09 -9.22 -2.91
C ALA A 79 -1.80 -10.51 -2.13
N LEU A 80 -1.28 -11.56 -2.79
CA LEU A 80 -0.92 -12.81 -2.12
C LEU A 80 0.18 -12.62 -1.06
N SER A 81 1.17 -11.78 -1.34
CA SER A 81 2.22 -11.42 -0.38
C SER A 81 1.69 -10.60 0.80
N GLY A 82 0.68 -9.76 0.59
CA GLY A 82 -0.04 -9.04 1.64
C GLY A 82 -0.86 -9.97 2.54
N VAL A 83 -1.56 -10.95 1.94
CA VAL A 83 -2.30 -11.98 2.67
C VAL A 83 -1.35 -12.85 3.49
N GLU A 84 -0.22 -13.28 2.92
CA GLU A 84 0.81 -14.07 3.63
C GLU A 84 1.27 -13.37 4.91
N ARG A 85 1.64 -12.09 4.80
CA ARG A 85 2.07 -11.26 5.95
C ARG A 85 0.97 -11.15 7.01
N THR A 86 -0.26 -10.89 6.58
CA THR A 86 -1.40 -10.73 7.49
C THR A 86 -1.76 -12.03 8.21
N ILE A 87 -1.64 -13.19 7.56
CA ILE A 87 -1.79 -14.51 8.21
C ILE A 87 -0.65 -14.75 9.20
N GLY A 88 0.59 -14.37 8.86
CA GLY A 88 1.74 -14.47 9.75
C GLY A 88 1.55 -13.67 11.05
N GLU A 89 1.07 -12.44 10.94
CA GLU A 89 0.71 -11.58 12.08
C GLU A 89 -0.37 -12.23 12.96
N TRP A 90 -1.42 -12.79 12.36
CA TRP A 90 -2.46 -13.49 13.12
C TRP A 90 -1.94 -14.74 13.81
N SER A 91 -1.07 -15.51 13.16
CA SER A 91 -0.45 -16.69 13.77
C SER A 91 0.36 -16.31 15.01
N PHE A 92 1.08 -15.19 14.96
CA PHE A 92 1.84 -14.68 16.11
C PHE A 92 0.90 -14.27 17.25
N LEU A 93 -0.12 -13.45 16.96
CA LEU A 93 -1.08 -13.00 17.96
C LEU A 93 -1.86 -14.15 18.60
N LEU A 94 -2.31 -15.13 17.80
CA LEU A 94 -3.02 -16.29 18.32
C LEU A 94 -2.15 -17.12 19.26
N ALA A 95 -0.86 -17.29 18.96
CA ALA A 95 0.07 -17.99 19.85
C ALA A 95 0.21 -17.27 21.20
N GLU A 96 0.29 -15.95 21.18
CA GLU A 96 0.32 -15.11 22.39
C GLU A 96 -0.96 -15.25 23.21
N TYR A 97 -2.14 -15.14 22.57
CA TYR A 97 -3.41 -15.33 23.26
C TYR A 97 -3.57 -16.73 23.83
N GLN A 98 -3.13 -17.77 23.12
CA GLN A 98 -3.20 -19.16 23.61
C GLN A 98 -2.23 -19.43 24.76
N ARG A 99 -1.09 -18.72 24.82
CA ARG A 99 -0.19 -18.74 25.97
C ARG A 99 -0.86 -18.10 27.19
N SER A 100 -1.37 -16.87 27.06
CA SER A 100 -2.07 -16.18 28.16
C SER A 100 -3.29 -16.96 28.66
N ARG A 101 -4.04 -17.59 27.73
CA ARG A 101 -5.14 -18.51 28.07
C ARG A 101 -4.67 -19.64 28.99
N THR A 102 -3.55 -20.28 28.66
CA THR A 102 -3.02 -21.42 29.42
C THR A 102 -2.63 -21.00 30.84
N GLU A 103 -2.04 -19.81 30.97
CA GLU A 103 -1.69 -19.22 32.26
C GLU A 103 -2.93 -18.90 33.10
N LEU A 104 -3.93 -18.24 32.51
CA LEU A 104 -5.19 -17.91 33.19
C LEU A 104 -5.98 -19.16 33.59
N GLU A 105 -5.96 -20.21 32.77
CA GLU A 105 -6.59 -21.49 33.11
C GLU A 105 -5.94 -22.13 34.34
N ALA A 106 -4.61 -22.18 34.38
CA ALA A 106 -3.88 -22.69 35.54
C ALA A 106 -4.17 -21.87 36.82
N GLN A 107 -4.22 -20.55 36.70
CA GLN A 107 -4.56 -19.65 37.80
C GLN A 107 -6.01 -19.87 38.28
N ALA A 108 -6.96 -19.99 37.36
CA ALA A 108 -8.37 -20.21 37.69
C ALA A 108 -8.59 -21.56 38.37
N VAL A 109 -7.90 -22.62 37.94
CA VAL A 109 -7.93 -23.93 38.61
C VAL A 109 -7.44 -23.79 40.07
N ALA A 110 -6.30 -23.12 40.28
CA ALA A 110 -5.76 -22.91 41.62
C ALA A 110 -6.68 -22.03 42.49
N ALA A 111 -7.23 -20.95 41.95
CA ALA A 111 -8.14 -20.05 42.65
C ALA A 111 -9.45 -20.76 43.05
N ARG A 112 -10.04 -21.57 42.17
CA ARG A 112 -11.22 -22.39 42.50
C ARG A 112 -10.94 -23.40 43.60
N ALA A 113 -9.77 -24.04 43.58
CA ALA A 113 -9.37 -24.95 44.64
C ALA A 113 -9.24 -24.23 45.99
N ARG A 114 -8.73 -22.99 45.98
CA ARG A 114 -8.64 -22.14 47.17
C ARG A 114 -10.00 -21.72 47.71
N VAL A 115 -10.91 -21.27 46.85
CA VAL A 115 -12.30 -20.96 47.23
C VAL A 115 -12.93 -22.18 47.90
N LYS A 116 -12.85 -23.35 47.27
CA LYS A 116 -13.38 -24.61 47.83
C LYS A 116 -12.75 -24.98 49.18
N GLN A 117 -11.47 -24.72 49.36
CA GLN A 117 -10.78 -24.94 50.64
C GLN A 117 -11.30 -24.01 51.73
N MET A 118 -11.50 -22.72 51.40
CA MET A 118 -12.01 -21.71 52.35
C MET A 118 -13.49 -21.95 52.68
N GLU A 119 -14.32 -22.31 51.71
CA GLU A 119 -15.71 -22.73 51.94
C GLU A 119 -15.83 -23.92 52.89
N GLY A 120 -14.85 -24.84 52.86
CA GLY A 120 -14.79 -25.99 53.75
C GLY A 120 -14.26 -25.70 55.17
N ASN A 121 -13.85 -24.46 55.46
CA ASN A 121 -13.36 -24.10 56.79
C ASN A 121 -14.55 -24.03 57.79
N PRO A 122 -14.54 -24.81 58.89
CA PRO A 122 -15.59 -24.79 59.90
C PRO A 122 -15.87 -23.40 60.47
N ASP A 123 -14.84 -22.54 60.55
CA ASP A 123 -14.98 -21.18 61.05
C ASP A 123 -15.75 -20.27 60.08
N VAL A 124 -16.00 -20.66 58.81
CA VAL A 124 -16.81 -19.88 57.85
C VAL A 124 -18.32 -20.02 58.10
N ASP A 125 -18.77 -21.16 58.61
CA ASP A 125 -20.19 -21.44 58.90
C ASP A 125 -20.40 -21.60 60.41
N LEU A 126 -20.17 -20.50 61.14
CA LEU A 126 -20.35 -20.45 62.58
C LEU A 126 -21.82 -20.71 62.95
N ARG A 127 -22.08 -21.74 63.74
CA ARG A 127 -23.46 -22.08 64.12
C ARG A 127 -23.92 -21.17 65.26
N LEU A 128 -25.16 -20.68 65.16
CA LEU A 128 -25.77 -19.82 66.20
C LEU A 128 -25.70 -20.45 67.60
N PHE A 129 -25.84 -21.78 67.69
CA PHE A 129 -25.70 -22.52 68.95
C PHE A 129 -24.31 -22.37 69.59
N GLU A 130 -23.23 -22.47 68.80
CA GLU A 130 -21.85 -22.37 69.29
C GLU A 130 -21.55 -20.98 69.86
N VAL A 131 -22.10 -19.93 69.25
CA VAL A 131 -21.98 -18.55 69.75
C VAL A 131 -22.75 -18.35 71.04
N MET A 132 -23.92 -18.99 71.20
CA MET A 132 -24.76 -18.85 72.40
C MET A 132 -24.27 -19.67 73.59
N THR A 133 -23.54 -20.76 73.36
CA THR A 133 -23.03 -21.64 74.43
C THR A 133 -21.63 -21.24 74.92
N THR A 134 -20.93 -20.39 74.18
CA THR A 134 -19.57 -19.93 74.50
C THR A 134 -19.64 -18.52 75.10
N SER A 135 -18.85 -18.21 76.14
CA SER A 135 -18.95 -16.93 76.85
C SER A 135 -17.59 -16.31 77.19
N GLY A 136 -17.57 -14.98 77.35
CA GLY A 136 -16.37 -14.22 77.70
C GLY A 136 -15.31 -14.25 76.60
N LYS A 137 -14.04 -14.43 76.98
CA LYS A 137 -12.89 -14.38 76.04
C LYS A 137 -12.93 -15.45 74.94
N GLU A 138 -13.55 -16.60 75.20
CA GLU A 138 -13.68 -17.67 74.21
C GLU A 138 -14.66 -17.30 73.10
N GLN A 139 -15.73 -16.58 73.44
CA GLN A 139 -16.71 -16.10 72.46
C GLN A 139 -16.10 -15.03 71.56
N GLU A 140 -15.32 -14.10 72.12
CA GLU A 140 -14.58 -13.09 71.35
C GLU A 140 -13.58 -13.74 70.38
N ALA A 141 -12.83 -14.76 70.83
CA ALA A 141 -11.89 -15.49 69.99
C ALA A 141 -12.60 -16.26 68.87
N LEU A 142 -13.76 -16.86 69.13
CA LEU A 142 -14.59 -17.55 68.14
C LEU A 142 -15.08 -16.59 67.05
N LEU A 143 -15.63 -15.44 67.45
CA LEU A 143 -16.10 -14.41 66.51
C LEU A 143 -14.95 -13.81 65.69
N ALA A 144 -13.78 -13.63 66.29
CA ALA A 144 -12.59 -13.15 65.57
C ALA A 144 -12.15 -14.14 64.49
N ARG A 145 -12.06 -15.44 64.79
CA ARG A 145 -11.74 -16.49 63.81
C ARG A 145 -12.77 -16.55 62.68
N HIS A 146 -14.05 -16.43 63.01
CA HIS A 146 -15.11 -16.37 62.01
C HIS A 146 -14.94 -15.20 61.04
N ALA A 147 -14.68 -14.00 61.58
CA ALA A 147 -14.46 -12.80 60.79
C ALA A 147 -13.24 -12.94 59.87
N GLU A 148 -12.14 -13.51 60.38
CA GLU A 148 -10.93 -13.79 59.60
C GLU A 148 -11.20 -14.82 58.49
N ALA A 149 -11.92 -15.90 58.79
CA ALA A 149 -12.27 -16.95 57.83
C ALA A 149 -13.19 -16.42 56.71
N LYS A 150 -14.21 -15.63 57.06
CA LYS A 150 -15.08 -14.94 56.09
C LYS A 150 -14.29 -13.97 55.21
N LYS A 151 -13.38 -13.20 55.79
CA LYS A 151 -12.51 -12.29 55.03
C LYS A 151 -11.59 -13.06 54.07
N ALA A 152 -11.03 -14.19 54.49
CA ALA A 152 -10.19 -15.03 53.65
C ALA A 152 -10.96 -15.67 52.49
N LEU A 153 -12.21 -16.09 52.72
CA LEU A 153 -13.10 -16.57 51.66
C LEU A 153 -13.41 -15.46 50.65
N ALA A 154 -13.84 -14.29 51.12
CA ALA A 154 -14.13 -13.16 50.25
C ALA A 154 -12.92 -12.78 49.38
N GLN A 155 -11.71 -12.72 49.96
CA GLN A 155 -10.49 -12.47 49.19
C GLN A 155 -10.23 -13.55 48.12
N ALA A 156 -10.49 -14.82 48.42
CA ALA A 156 -10.30 -15.90 47.45
C ALA A 156 -11.34 -15.84 46.31
N GLU A 157 -12.57 -15.40 46.60
CA GLU A 157 -13.61 -15.14 45.61
C GLU A 157 -13.23 -13.94 44.72
N ASP A 158 -12.78 -12.84 45.32
CA ASP A 158 -12.30 -11.65 44.60
C ASP A 158 -11.12 -11.97 43.68
N ASP A 159 -10.15 -12.77 44.15
CA ASP A 159 -9.01 -13.23 43.34
C ASP A 159 -9.48 -14.06 42.14
N LEU A 160 -10.46 -14.96 42.34
CA LEU A 160 -11.03 -15.77 41.25
C LEU A 160 -11.76 -14.89 40.23
N ASP A 161 -12.57 -13.94 40.69
CA ASP A 161 -13.31 -13.03 39.82
C ASP A 161 -12.37 -12.17 38.98
N ALA A 162 -11.27 -11.67 39.56
CA ALA A 162 -10.24 -10.92 38.82
C ALA A 162 -9.59 -11.74 37.69
N ILE A 163 -9.35 -13.04 37.91
CA ILE A 163 -8.84 -13.95 36.87
C ILE A 163 -9.89 -14.16 35.77
N LEU A 164 -11.16 -14.35 36.16
CA LEU A 164 -12.24 -14.55 35.20
C LEU A 164 -12.48 -13.29 34.35
N ASP A 165 -12.36 -12.10 34.93
CA ASP A 165 -12.45 -10.84 34.20
C ASP A 165 -11.27 -10.64 33.24
N SER A 166 -10.05 -10.98 33.68
CA SER A 166 -8.87 -10.99 32.80
C SER A 166 -9.05 -11.93 31.60
N ALA A 167 -9.67 -13.09 31.81
CA ALA A 167 -9.97 -14.03 30.73
C ALA A 167 -11.07 -13.53 29.77
N LYS A 168 -12.08 -12.79 30.28
CA LYS A 168 -13.09 -12.13 29.42
C LYS A 168 -12.46 -11.03 28.58
N ASP A 169 -11.53 -10.26 29.15
CA ASP A 169 -10.79 -9.24 28.42
C ASP A 169 -9.87 -9.85 27.35
N LEU A 170 -9.17 -10.95 27.67
CA LEU A 170 -8.39 -11.70 26.70
C LEU A 170 -9.26 -12.14 25.52
N LYS A 171 -10.47 -12.65 25.80
CA LYS A 171 -11.44 -13.04 24.77
C LYS A 171 -11.86 -11.87 23.89
N ARG A 172 -12.16 -10.73 24.49
CA ARG A 172 -12.55 -9.53 23.75
C ARG A 172 -11.43 -9.07 22.82
N GLN A 173 -10.19 -9.02 23.31
CA GLN A 173 -9.02 -8.66 22.51
C GLN A 173 -8.77 -9.65 21.37
N HIS A 174 -8.87 -10.95 21.65
CA HIS A 174 -8.80 -12.00 20.65
C HIS A 174 -9.84 -11.80 19.54
N ASP A 175 -11.11 -11.59 19.89
CA ASP A 175 -12.21 -11.41 18.94
C ASP A 175 -12.08 -10.11 18.12
N GLU A 176 -11.58 -9.03 18.73
CA GLU A 176 -11.26 -7.77 18.05
C GLU A 176 -10.12 -7.96 17.02
N SER A 177 -9.01 -8.58 17.44
CA SER A 177 -7.87 -8.89 16.56
C SER A 177 -8.28 -9.81 15.42
N ALA A 178 -9.03 -10.89 15.69
CA ALA A 178 -9.51 -11.80 14.67
C ALA A 178 -10.39 -11.08 13.62
N ARG A 179 -11.29 -10.20 14.06
CA ARG A 179 -12.13 -9.39 13.15
C ARG A 179 -11.30 -8.41 12.32
N SER A 180 -10.33 -7.75 12.95
CA SER A 180 -9.44 -6.80 12.27
C SER A 180 -8.59 -7.48 11.19
N ILE A 181 -7.95 -8.61 11.52
CA ILE A 181 -7.19 -9.43 10.57
C ILE A 181 -8.09 -9.91 9.43
N ALA A 182 -9.27 -10.46 9.74
CA ALA A 182 -10.20 -10.94 8.71
C ALA A 182 -10.69 -9.82 7.79
N LYS A 183 -10.87 -8.60 8.32
CA LYS A 183 -11.20 -7.40 7.53
C LYS A 183 -10.06 -7.04 6.59
N ARG A 184 -8.81 -7.00 7.08
CA ARG A 184 -7.63 -6.72 6.25
C ARG A 184 -7.44 -7.73 5.12
N ILE A 185 -7.61 -9.02 5.40
CA ILE A 185 -7.53 -10.06 4.36
C ILE A 185 -8.61 -9.85 3.30
N ARG A 186 -9.85 -9.53 3.70
CA ARG A 186 -10.94 -9.21 2.77
C ARG A 186 -10.66 -7.94 1.98
N GLU A 187 -10.16 -6.89 2.61
CA GLU A 187 -9.77 -5.66 1.93
C GLU A 187 -8.72 -5.94 0.84
N ILE A 188 -7.71 -6.76 1.13
CA ILE A 188 -6.71 -7.18 0.13
C ILE A 188 -7.32 -8.05 -0.98
N ALA A 189 -8.34 -8.86 -0.68
CA ALA A 189 -8.95 -9.78 -1.66
C ALA A 189 -10.03 -9.12 -2.53
N ASP A 190 -10.87 -8.26 -1.94
CA ASP A 190 -11.97 -7.54 -2.60
C ASP A 190 -11.47 -6.28 -3.31
N HIS A 191 -10.41 -5.67 -2.76
CA HIS A 191 -9.71 -4.53 -3.31
C HIS A 191 -8.22 -4.89 -3.38
N PRO A 192 -7.84 -5.91 -4.18
CA PRO A 192 -6.42 -6.12 -4.48
C PRO A 192 -5.88 -4.79 -4.99
N PRO A 193 -4.60 -4.43 -4.73
CA PRO A 193 -4.04 -3.14 -5.10
C PRO A 193 -4.50 -2.83 -6.51
N ASP A 194 -5.48 -1.94 -6.60
CA ASP A 194 -6.29 -1.82 -7.79
C ASP A 194 -5.34 -1.35 -8.89
N ARG A 195 -5.53 -1.81 -10.14
CA ARG A 195 -4.90 -1.17 -11.30
C ARG A 195 -5.12 0.33 -11.22
N ASN A 196 -6.19 0.73 -10.55
CA ASN A 196 -6.63 2.06 -10.26
C ASN A 196 -6.45 2.61 -8.80
N THR A 197 -5.88 1.88 -7.84
CA THR A 197 -5.13 2.52 -6.72
C THR A 197 -3.66 2.72 -7.09
N THR A 198 -3.28 2.15 -8.24
CA THR A 198 -2.45 2.75 -9.29
C THR A 198 -3.24 3.54 -10.37
N SER A 199 -4.32 4.27 -10.02
CA SER A 199 -4.97 5.28 -10.91
C SER A 199 -5.13 6.57 -10.15
N PHE A 200 -5.06 7.73 -10.81
CA PHE A 200 -5.14 7.95 -12.25
C PHE A 200 -3.75 8.16 -12.89
N GLY A 201 -2.73 7.74 -12.13
CA GLY A 201 -1.28 7.70 -12.37
C GLY A 201 -0.73 6.79 -13.46
N GLY A 202 -1.53 5.77 -13.80
CA GLY A 202 -1.10 4.46 -14.29
C GLY A 202 -0.24 3.65 -13.31
N SER A 203 0.20 2.46 -13.72
CA SER A 203 0.78 1.39 -12.88
C SER A 203 2.05 1.79 -12.11
N ASN A 204 2.29 1.35 -10.87
CA ASN A 204 3.60 1.57 -10.20
C ASN A 204 4.76 0.73 -10.78
N LEU A 205 4.62 0.24 -12.01
CA LEU A 205 5.48 -0.74 -12.65
C LEU A 205 6.26 -0.07 -13.77
N ILE A 206 7.41 0.50 -13.43
CA ILE A 206 8.35 0.97 -14.44
C ILE A 206 8.66 -0.21 -15.37
N PRO A 207 8.41 -0.10 -16.70
CA PRO A 207 8.72 -1.17 -17.61
C PRO A 207 10.17 -1.57 -17.41
N PRO A 208 10.47 -2.87 -17.33
CA PRO A 208 11.78 -3.30 -16.88
C PRO A 208 12.93 -2.76 -17.73
N TYR A 209 12.71 -2.61 -19.04
CA TYR A 209 13.66 -2.04 -20.00
C TYR A 209 13.79 -0.50 -19.96
N PHE A 210 12.96 0.19 -19.17
CA PHE A 210 12.98 1.65 -19.05
C PHE A 210 14.20 2.09 -18.24
N THR A 211 14.94 3.08 -18.75
CA THR A 211 16.16 3.59 -18.10
C THR A 211 15.99 5.07 -17.84
N LYS A 212 15.87 5.46 -16.56
CA LYS A 212 15.66 6.86 -16.16
C LYS A 212 16.76 7.78 -16.73
N PRO A 213 16.43 9.04 -17.04
CA PRO A 213 17.42 10.01 -17.50
C PRO A 213 18.53 10.22 -16.47
N PRO A 214 19.78 10.45 -16.92
CA PRO A 214 20.82 10.94 -16.03
C PRO A 214 20.39 12.30 -15.45
N VAL A 215 20.63 12.49 -14.15
CA VAL A 215 20.17 13.65 -13.37
C VAL A 215 20.79 14.94 -13.93
N ALA A 216 20.05 15.68 -14.76
CA ALA A 216 20.54 16.88 -15.44
C ALA A 216 19.43 17.94 -15.57
N ARG A 217 19.21 18.64 -14.45
CA ARG A 217 18.58 19.97 -14.21
C ARG A 217 17.24 20.37 -14.86
N GLU A 218 16.60 21.26 -14.10
CA GLU A 218 15.31 21.97 -14.23
C GLU A 218 13.99 21.21 -14.04
N ASP A 219 13.96 19.90 -14.25
CA ASP A 219 12.82 19.08 -13.81
C ASP A 219 13.29 17.73 -13.24
N THR A 220 14.58 17.66 -12.89
CA THR A 220 15.29 16.49 -12.37
C THR A 220 16.21 16.86 -11.21
N GLY A 221 15.83 17.87 -10.42
CA GLY A 221 16.58 18.25 -9.22
C GLY A 221 16.94 17.02 -8.38
N PRO A 222 18.06 17.03 -7.64
CA PRO A 222 18.43 15.91 -6.79
C PRO A 222 17.24 15.54 -5.92
N LYS A 223 17.05 14.24 -5.69
CA LYS A 223 15.97 13.74 -4.82
C LYS A 223 15.99 14.54 -3.53
N ARG A 224 14.93 15.32 -3.30
CA ARG A 224 14.80 16.14 -2.08
C ARG A 224 14.69 15.21 -0.88
N GLU A 225 15.29 15.63 0.22
CA GLU A 225 15.13 14.92 1.49
C GLU A 225 13.64 14.91 1.87
N PHE A 226 13.17 13.75 2.31
CA PHE A 226 11.77 13.50 2.66
C PHE A 226 11.66 13.28 4.17
N ASP A 227 10.65 13.89 4.79
CA ASP A 227 10.33 13.71 6.21
C ASP A 227 11.53 13.94 7.14
N VAL A 228 12.23 15.06 6.92
CA VAL A 228 13.42 15.45 7.70
C VAL A 228 13.16 16.59 8.68
N THR A 229 11.96 17.20 8.63
CA THR A 229 11.56 18.26 9.55
C THR A 229 10.10 18.13 9.96
N ASP A 230 9.75 18.52 11.18
CA ASP A 230 8.36 18.49 11.62
C ASP A 230 7.48 19.52 10.88
N PRO A 231 6.22 19.18 10.56
CA PRO A 231 5.28 20.11 9.95
C PRO A 231 4.83 21.20 10.95
N THR A 232 4.78 22.43 10.46
CA THR A 232 4.24 23.61 11.15
C THR A 232 2.78 23.86 10.76
N ALA A 233 2.11 24.77 11.46
CA ALA A 233 0.77 25.23 11.08
C ALA A 233 0.72 25.84 9.66
N LYS A 234 1.82 26.45 9.19
CA LYS A 234 1.91 27.00 7.84
C LYS A 234 1.88 25.88 6.79
N ASP A 235 2.57 24.77 7.04
CA ASP A 235 2.61 23.65 6.08
C ASP A 235 1.27 22.94 6.00
N ARG A 236 0.59 22.75 7.13
CA ARG A 236 -0.78 22.23 7.15
C ARG A 236 -1.76 23.12 6.39
N ALA A 237 -1.59 24.45 6.48
CA ALA A 237 -2.39 25.38 5.69
C ALA A 237 -2.05 25.30 4.18
N THR A 238 -0.78 25.05 3.83
CA THR A 238 -0.34 24.83 2.45
C THR A 238 -0.85 23.50 1.89
N GLU A 239 -0.79 22.42 2.67
CA GLU A 239 -1.36 21.10 2.37
C GLU A 239 -2.86 21.23 2.04
N LEU A 240 -3.62 21.93 2.88
CA LEU A 240 -5.05 22.19 2.64
C LEU A 240 -5.31 22.97 1.34
N LYS A 241 -4.45 23.95 1.02
CA LYS A 241 -4.55 24.68 -0.26
C LYS A 241 -4.24 23.78 -1.45
N ALA A 242 -3.24 22.90 -1.35
CA ALA A 242 -2.94 21.92 -2.38
C ALA A 242 -4.09 20.91 -2.56
N MET A 243 -4.73 20.47 -1.47
CA MET A 243 -5.94 19.65 -1.54
C MET A 243 -7.11 20.39 -2.21
N ALA A 244 -7.26 21.70 -1.97
CA ALA A 244 -8.26 22.50 -2.68
C ALA A 244 -7.95 22.61 -4.18
N MET A 245 -6.67 22.62 -4.58
CA MET A 245 -6.27 22.55 -5.99
C MET A 245 -6.68 21.21 -6.62
N VAL A 246 -6.53 20.08 -5.91
CA VAL A 246 -7.02 18.77 -6.38
C VAL A 246 -8.51 18.84 -6.71
N VAL A 247 -9.32 19.34 -5.76
CA VAL A 247 -10.79 19.46 -5.94
C VAL A 247 -11.14 20.37 -7.12
N ALA A 248 -10.41 21.48 -7.30
CA ALA A 248 -10.65 22.39 -8.42
C ALA A 248 -10.30 21.75 -9.77
N GLN A 249 -9.17 21.03 -9.87
CA GLN A 249 -8.77 20.34 -11.10
C GLN A 249 -9.78 19.26 -11.50
N ASP A 250 -10.21 18.46 -10.53
CA ASP A 250 -11.20 17.39 -10.73
C ASP A 250 -12.59 17.95 -11.06
N GLY A 251 -13.17 18.74 -10.15
CA GLY A 251 -14.59 19.12 -10.22
C GLY A 251 -14.91 20.36 -11.06
N TYR A 252 -13.93 21.23 -11.36
CA TYR A 252 -14.17 22.48 -12.08
C TYR A 252 -13.49 22.53 -13.45
N PHE A 253 -12.27 22.02 -13.57
CA PHE A 253 -11.51 22.06 -14.82
C PHE A 253 -11.57 20.76 -15.62
N GLY A 254 -12.06 19.65 -15.05
CA GLY A 254 -12.13 18.35 -15.72
C GLY A 254 -10.76 17.71 -15.99
N ASN A 255 -9.73 18.13 -15.25
CA ASN A 255 -8.37 17.60 -15.36
C ASN A 255 -8.18 16.49 -14.33
N GLU A 256 -8.86 15.37 -14.55
CA GLU A 256 -8.92 14.23 -13.63
C GLU A 256 -7.53 13.65 -13.34
N ARG A 257 -6.66 13.58 -14.36
CA ARG A 257 -5.29 13.07 -14.21
C ARG A 257 -4.46 14.01 -13.35
N ALA A 258 -4.46 15.31 -13.66
CA ALA A 258 -3.71 16.29 -12.89
C ALA A 258 -4.12 16.30 -11.41
N ALA A 259 -5.44 16.22 -11.14
CA ALA A 259 -5.98 16.13 -9.79
C ALA A 259 -5.46 14.88 -9.06
N SER A 260 -5.50 13.73 -9.73
CA SER A 260 -5.10 12.46 -9.15
C SER A 260 -3.61 12.36 -8.85
N TYR A 261 -2.74 12.88 -9.71
CA TYR A 261 -1.29 12.87 -9.45
C TYR A 261 -0.93 13.80 -8.31
N MET A 262 -1.60 14.96 -8.22
CA MET A 262 -1.41 15.87 -7.10
C MET A 262 -1.92 15.28 -5.79
N LYS A 263 -3.05 14.58 -5.82
CA LYS A 263 -3.56 13.82 -4.66
C LYS A 263 -2.55 12.75 -4.24
N TYR A 264 -2.02 11.99 -5.20
CA TYR A 264 -1.03 10.95 -4.93
C TYR A 264 0.27 11.52 -4.33
N TRP A 265 0.72 12.68 -4.80
CA TRP A 265 1.83 13.42 -4.19
C TRP A 265 1.55 13.74 -2.71
N LEU A 266 0.34 14.21 -2.39
CA LEU A 266 -0.10 14.55 -1.03
C LEU A 266 -0.30 13.32 -0.12
N GLU A 267 -0.57 12.14 -0.68
CA GLU A 267 -0.67 10.89 0.08
C GLU A 267 0.69 10.40 0.62
N GLY A 268 1.80 10.98 0.16
CA GLY A 268 3.10 10.86 0.83
C GLY A 268 3.85 9.54 0.63
N ASN A 269 3.39 8.65 -0.26
CA ASN A 269 3.97 7.31 -0.40
C ASN A 269 5.29 7.27 -1.22
N GLY A 270 5.53 8.27 -2.08
CA GLY A 270 6.76 8.43 -2.88
C GLY A 270 7.06 7.32 -3.90
N ARG A 271 6.11 6.43 -4.20
CA ARG A 271 6.30 5.36 -5.18
C ARG A 271 6.13 5.92 -6.59
N ASP A 272 7.03 5.53 -7.49
CA ASP A 272 6.98 5.96 -8.88
C ASP A 272 5.69 5.49 -9.58
N LEU A 273 5.11 6.35 -10.42
CA LEU A 273 3.92 6.10 -11.24
C LEU A 273 4.34 5.82 -12.69
N GLN A 274 3.75 4.82 -13.33
CA GLN A 274 3.85 4.60 -14.78
C GLN A 274 2.61 5.16 -15.44
N PHE A 275 2.68 5.96 -16.48
CA PHE A 275 1.49 6.38 -17.22
C PHE A 275 1.43 5.75 -18.62
N ASP A 276 0.27 5.87 -19.28
CA ASP A 276 0.10 5.43 -20.66
C ASP A 276 0.80 6.42 -21.62
N ALA A 277 2.04 6.11 -21.97
CA ALA A 277 2.80 6.88 -22.95
C ALA A 277 2.15 6.88 -24.34
N GLN A 278 1.39 5.84 -24.70
CA GLN A 278 0.69 5.82 -25.98
C GLN A 278 -0.45 6.83 -26.00
N GLU A 279 -1.18 6.96 -24.89
CA GLU A 279 -2.20 7.98 -24.71
C GLU A 279 -1.62 9.39 -24.86
N PHE A 280 -0.49 9.68 -24.21
CA PHE A 280 0.19 10.97 -24.36
C PHE A 280 0.62 11.24 -25.80
N VAL A 281 1.28 10.27 -26.45
CA VAL A 281 1.70 10.41 -27.85
C VAL A 281 0.49 10.68 -28.74
N LYS A 282 -0.67 10.05 -28.49
CA LYS A 282 -1.90 10.29 -29.26
C LYS A 282 -2.53 11.66 -28.97
N ALA A 283 -2.52 12.09 -27.72
CA ALA A 283 -3.14 13.33 -27.26
C ALA A 283 -2.30 14.59 -27.61
N ASP A 284 -1.02 14.42 -27.93
CA ASP A 284 -0.10 15.53 -28.19
C ASP A 284 0.37 15.60 -29.67
N PRO A 285 -0.30 16.40 -30.53
CA PRO A 285 0.10 16.60 -31.92
C PRO A 285 1.49 17.23 -32.08
N GLY A 286 1.90 18.09 -31.14
CA GLY A 286 3.22 18.71 -31.15
C GLY A 286 4.32 17.67 -30.93
N PHE A 287 4.11 16.78 -29.97
CA PHE A 287 5.00 15.64 -29.76
C PHE A 287 5.01 14.66 -30.94
N GLN A 288 3.86 14.37 -31.56
CA GLN A 288 3.81 13.54 -32.78
C GLN A 288 4.64 14.14 -33.91
N GLN A 289 4.66 15.47 -34.06
CA GLN A 289 5.51 16.12 -35.03
C GLN A 289 7.00 15.91 -34.71
N ILE A 290 7.41 16.10 -33.46
CA ILE A 290 8.79 15.83 -33.00
C ILE A 290 9.19 14.38 -33.28
N LEU A 291 8.31 13.43 -32.97
CA LEU A 291 8.52 12.01 -33.23
C LEU A 291 8.72 11.74 -34.72
N ASN A 292 7.83 12.24 -35.57
CA ASN A 292 7.90 12.07 -37.02
C ASN A 292 9.16 12.72 -37.64
N ASP A 293 9.54 13.92 -37.18
CA ASP A 293 10.74 14.61 -37.63
C ASP A 293 12.00 13.85 -37.20
N THR A 294 12.04 13.34 -35.98
CA THR A 294 13.13 12.50 -35.47
C THR A 294 13.28 11.23 -36.30
N ILE A 295 12.17 10.54 -36.55
CA ILE A 295 12.12 9.34 -37.40
C ILE A 295 12.69 9.63 -38.79
N ARG A 296 12.25 10.72 -39.44
CA ARG A 296 12.76 11.11 -40.76
C ARG A 296 14.25 11.42 -40.76
N ALA A 297 14.75 12.09 -39.71
CA ALA A 297 16.13 12.54 -39.63
C ALA A 297 17.12 11.44 -39.23
N LYS A 298 16.72 10.55 -38.32
CA LYS A 298 17.60 9.54 -37.68
C LYS A 298 17.38 8.12 -38.19
N GLY A 299 16.29 7.88 -38.91
CA GLY A 299 15.89 6.56 -39.36
C GLY A 299 16.12 6.19 -40.83
N PRO A 300 17.12 6.68 -41.59
CA PRO A 300 17.28 6.22 -42.97
C PRO A 300 17.59 4.70 -43.04
N SER A 301 18.34 4.15 -42.07
CA SER A 301 18.52 2.71 -41.84
C SER A 301 19.29 2.42 -40.54
N GLY A 302 19.02 1.30 -39.87
CA GLY A 302 19.76 0.80 -38.71
C GLY A 302 19.09 1.09 -37.36
N ASN A 303 19.86 0.93 -36.28
CA ASN A 303 19.41 1.24 -34.91
C ASN A 303 19.77 2.67 -34.55
N PHE A 304 18.90 3.36 -33.83
CA PHE A 304 19.20 4.70 -33.31
C PHE A 304 18.61 4.92 -31.92
N ASP A 305 19.17 5.90 -31.24
CA ASP A 305 18.74 6.33 -29.91
C ASP A 305 18.99 7.83 -29.79
N THR A 306 17.95 8.60 -29.48
CA THR A 306 18.09 10.05 -29.31
C THR A 306 18.81 10.45 -28.02
N GLY A 307 18.98 9.51 -27.09
CA GLY A 307 19.19 9.83 -25.69
C GLY A 307 17.98 10.59 -25.12
N TRP A 308 18.11 11.01 -23.86
CA TRP A 308 17.08 11.79 -23.19
C TRP A 308 17.11 13.25 -23.66
N GLN A 309 15.95 13.75 -24.05
CA GLN A 309 15.68 15.10 -24.53
C GLN A 309 14.65 15.77 -23.61
N GLY A 310 14.61 17.10 -23.58
CA GLY A 310 13.60 17.86 -22.83
C GLY A 310 12.41 18.23 -23.72
N GLY A 311 11.20 18.07 -23.21
CA GLY A 311 9.94 18.43 -23.86
C GLY A 311 9.10 19.38 -23.00
N SER A 312 8.11 20.03 -23.61
CA SER A 312 7.16 20.86 -22.87
C SER A 312 5.78 20.85 -23.52
N VAL A 313 4.77 20.36 -22.81
CA VAL A 313 3.39 20.34 -23.28
C VAL A 313 2.92 21.75 -23.64
N ALA A 314 3.31 22.77 -22.87
CA ALA A 314 3.01 24.18 -23.18
C ALA A 314 3.54 24.62 -24.55
N ARG A 315 4.70 24.12 -24.95
CA ARG A 315 5.29 24.39 -26.27
C ARG A 315 4.57 23.57 -27.34
N ASP A 316 4.23 22.33 -27.03
CA ASP A 316 3.57 21.42 -27.96
C ASP A 316 2.14 21.90 -28.30
N MET A 317 1.43 22.49 -27.32
CA MET A 317 0.14 23.17 -27.50
C MET A 317 0.18 24.37 -28.46
N GLN A 318 1.36 24.93 -28.77
CA GLN A 318 1.48 26.02 -29.76
C GLN A 318 1.35 25.52 -31.21
N ASN A 319 1.48 24.20 -31.41
CA ASN A 319 1.58 23.58 -32.73
C ASN A 319 0.33 22.76 -33.12
N GLY A 320 -0.82 23.00 -32.50
CA GLY A 320 -2.05 22.26 -32.81
C GLY A 320 -3.27 22.67 -32.00
N PRO A 321 -4.41 22.01 -32.22
CA PRO A 321 -5.60 22.19 -31.38
C PRO A 321 -5.32 21.70 -29.96
N VAL A 322 -5.72 22.48 -28.97
CA VAL A 322 -5.67 22.08 -27.56
C VAL A 322 -6.92 21.28 -27.23
N THR A 323 -6.77 19.96 -27.09
CA THR A 323 -7.86 19.09 -26.61
C THR A 323 -7.92 19.10 -25.08
N PRO A 324 -9.06 18.72 -24.47
CA PRO A 324 -9.14 18.52 -23.02
C PRO A 324 -8.06 17.56 -22.49
N GLU A 325 -7.75 16.49 -23.22
CA GLU A 325 -6.74 15.51 -22.82
C GLU A 325 -5.34 16.12 -22.82
N LEU A 326 -5.00 16.93 -23.85
CA LEU A 326 -3.72 17.64 -23.91
C LEU A 326 -3.62 18.69 -22.80
N GLN A 327 -4.73 19.36 -22.49
CA GLN A 327 -4.81 20.30 -21.38
C GLN A 327 -4.59 19.62 -20.03
N ASP A 328 -5.13 18.42 -19.83
CA ASP A 328 -4.91 17.62 -18.63
C ASP A 328 -3.43 17.18 -18.52
N PHE A 329 -2.81 16.77 -19.64
CA PHE A 329 -1.37 16.51 -19.69
C PHE A 329 -0.52 17.75 -19.39
N TYR A 330 -0.95 18.95 -19.81
CA TYR A 330 -0.27 20.19 -19.44
C TYR A 330 -0.26 20.38 -17.91
N TYR A 331 -1.39 20.19 -17.24
CA TYR A 331 -1.45 20.32 -15.78
C TYR A 331 -0.77 19.17 -15.03
N THR A 332 -0.67 17.98 -15.66
CA THR A 332 -0.03 16.80 -15.09
C THR A 332 1.50 16.82 -15.27
N MET A 333 2.01 17.11 -16.45
CA MET A 333 3.43 16.91 -16.80
C MET A 333 3.96 17.92 -17.82
N ASN A 334 3.63 19.20 -17.66
CA ASN A 334 4.07 20.25 -18.60
C ASN A 334 5.54 20.12 -19.02
N GLY A 335 6.50 20.25 -18.09
CA GLY A 335 7.90 19.91 -18.38
C GLY A 335 8.07 18.40 -18.27
N TYR A 336 8.70 17.76 -19.26
CA TYR A 336 8.99 16.33 -19.24
C TYR A 336 10.30 16.04 -19.99
N GLN A 337 10.80 14.82 -19.84
CA GLN A 337 11.89 14.30 -20.67
C GLN A 337 11.39 13.12 -21.50
N TYR A 338 11.97 12.94 -22.67
CA TYR A 338 11.63 11.83 -23.56
C TYR A 338 12.87 11.25 -24.25
N ARG A 339 12.78 10.01 -24.70
CA ARG A 339 13.79 9.34 -25.51
C ARG A 339 13.10 8.49 -26.56
N ILE A 340 13.61 8.54 -27.79
CA ILE A 340 13.09 7.76 -28.91
C ILE A 340 14.19 6.78 -29.33
N VAL A 341 13.85 5.50 -29.35
CA VAL A 341 14.74 4.41 -29.72
C VAL A 341 14.16 3.69 -30.94
N GLY A 342 14.92 3.64 -32.02
CA GLY A 342 14.59 2.85 -33.20
C GLY A 342 15.43 1.59 -33.27
N THR A 343 14.78 0.45 -33.50
CA THR A 343 15.41 -0.86 -33.67
C THR A 343 14.99 -1.47 -35.01
N ASP A 344 15.95 -2.04 -35.74
CA ASP A 344 15.78 -2.66 -37.06
C ASP A 344 15.06 -1.75 -38.05
N PHE A 345 15.39 -0.46 -37.99
CA PHE A 345 14.67 0.58 -38.70
C PHE A 345 15.18 0.76 -40.14
N LYS A 346 14.30 0.97 -41.10
CA LYS A 346 14.65 1.30 -42.49
C LYS A 346 13.54 2.11 -43.16
N MET A 347 13.90 2.99 -44.08
CA MET A 347 12.92 3.64 -44.95
C MET A 347 12.68 2.79 -46.20
N VAL A 348 11.44 2.38 -46.43
CA VAL A 348 11.01 1.67 -47.64
C VAL A 348 9.95 2.51 -48.35
N ASN A 349 10.23 2.94 -49.58
CA ASN A 349 9.33 3.80 -50.37
C ASN A 349 8.89 5.08 -49.63
N GLY A 350 9.77 5.67 -48.82
CA GLY A 350 9.44 6.87 -48.02
C GLY A 350 8.61 6.60 -46.77
N HIS A 351 8.28 5.33 -46.49
CA HIS A 351 7.63 4.90 -45.26
C HIS A 351 8.63 4.26 -44.30
N PRO A 352 8.53 4.52 -43.00
CA PRO A 352 9.38 3.84 -42.04
C PRO A 352 8.92 2.40 -41.83
N GLU A 353 9.86 1.47 -41.73
CA GLU A 353 9.65 0.09 -41.32
C GLU A 353 10.56 -0.22 -40.13
N GLY A 354 10.03 -0.86 -39.09
CA GLY A 354 10.79 -1.27 -37.90
C GLY A 354 10.04 -0.99 -36.59
N THR A 355 10.77 -1.00 -35.50
CA THR A 355 10.21 -0.78 -34.15
C THR A 355 10.69 0.56 -33.61
N ILE A 356 9.75 1.41 -33.17
CA ILE A 356 10.04 2.66 -32.47
C ILE A 356 9.53 2.56 -31.04
N ARG A 357 10.40 2.72 -30.06
CA ARG A 357 10.03 2.90 -28.66
C ARG A 357 10.14 4.36 -28.26
N VAL A 358 9.16 4.86 -27.54
CA VAL A 358 9.16 6.18 -26.92
C VAL A 358 9.10 5.99 -25.41
N ASP A 359 10.15 6.44 -24.73
CA ASP A 359 10.23 6.51 -23.27
C ASP A 359 9.96 7.97 -22.85
N ILE A 360 9.15 8.19 -21.81
CA ILE A 360 8.82 9.50 -21.24
C ILE A 360 9.06 9.46 -19.73
N TYR A 361 9.65 10.51 -19.18
CA TYR A 361 9.99 10.65 -17.77
C TYR A 361 9.62 12.04 -17.26
N LYS A 362 9.10 12.12 -16.03
CA LYS A 362 8.94 13.38 -15.30
C LYS A 362 9.15 13.15 -13.80
N ARG A 363 10.06 13.87 -13.17
CA ARG A 363 10.04 14.01 -11.70
C ARG A 363 8.82 14.84 -11.30
N TYR A 364 7.91 14.25 -10.54
CA TYR A 364 6.75 14.95 -10.02
C TYR A 364 7.11 15.60 -8.68
N ASN A 365 7.77 16.76 -8.77
CA ASN A 365 8.25 17.56 -7.65
C ASN A 365 7.57 18.93 -7.68
N TRP A 366 6.60 19.15 -6.79
CA TRP A 366 5.95 20.46 -6.71
C TRP A 366 6.82 21.47 -5.97
N GLY A 367 6.78 22.72 -6.46
CA GLY A 367 7.45 23.84 -5.83
C GLY A 367 8.94 23.94 -6.14
N ASN A 368 9.52 25.10 -5.82
CA ASN A 368 10.94 25.39 -5.89
C ASN A 368 11.43 25.76 -4.49
N PRO A 369 12.38 25.02 -3.87
CA PRO A 369 12.93 25.36 -2.56
C PRO A 369 13.53 26.77 -2.49
N GLU A 370 14.13 27.25 -3.59
CA GLU A 370 14.70 28.60 -3.70
C GLU A 370 13.63 29.70 -3.85
N GLY A 371 12.36 29.31 -3.97
CA GLY A 371 11.24 30.20 -4.23
C GLY A 371 11.15 30.60 -5.70
N GLY A 372 10.58 31.79 -5.96
CA GLY A 372 10.35 32.29 -7.32
C GLY A 372 8.94 32.82 -7.52
N VAL A 373 8.69 33.41 -8.68
CA VAL A 373 7.36 33.86 -9.06
C VAL A 373 6.45 32.62 -9.09
N PRO A 374 5.32 32.62 -8.35
CA PRO A 374 4.35 31.55 -8.48
C PRO A 374 4.02 31.35 -9.95
N ARG A 375 3.93 30.10 -10.41
CA ARG A 375 3.45 29.87 -11.77
C ARG A 375 2.13 30.62 -11.94
N SER A 376 1.95 31.30 -13.08
CA SER A 376 0.78 32.15 -13.31
C SER A 376 -0.56 31.40 -13.21
N ASP A 377 -0.51 30.09 -13.36
CA ASP A 377 -1.60 29.11 -13.25
C ASP A 377 -1.79 28.53 -11.83
N ILE A 378 -0.88 28.78 -10.88
CA ILE A 378 -1.01 28.41 -9.45
C ILE A 378 -0.99 29.68 -8.60
N LYS A 379 -2.12 30.38 -8.55
CA LYS A 379 -2.25 31.62 -7.75
C LYS A 379 -2.47 31.29 -6.27
N GLY A 380 -1.74 31.96 -5.38
CA GLY A 380 -2.02 31.95 -3.93
C GLY A 380 -1.27 30.92 -3.09
N VAL A 381 -0.38 30.12 -3.69
CA VAL A 381 0.54 29.22 -2.97
C VAL A 381 1.99 29.49 -3.38
N PRO A 382 2.85 29.97 -2.46
CA PRO A 382 4.27 30.16 -2.74
C PRO A 382 4.95 28.85 -3.14
N GLN A 383 5.86 28.90 -4.12
CA GLN A 383 6.55 27.71 -4.64
C GLN A 383 7.43 27.03 -3.58
N ASN A 384 8.05 27.81 -2.69
CA ASN A 384 8.84 27.27 -1.57
C ASN A 384 7.96 26.57 -0.53
N ASP A 385 6.73 27.05 -0.31
CA ASP A 385 5.80 26.42 0.62
C ASP A 385 5.33 25.05 0.10
N LEU A 386 5.09 24.91 -1.22
CA LEU A 386 4.80 23.61 -1.84
C LEU A 386 6.01 22.66 -1.76
N ALA A 387 7.20 23.17 -2.01
CA ALA A 387 8.42 22.37 -1.92
C ALA A 387 8.64 21.78 -0.51
N ARG A 388 8.32 22.58 0.52
CA ARG A 388 8.47 22.20 1.92
C ARG A 388 7.53 21.08 2.38
N LEU A 389 6.44 20.81 1.65
CA LEU A 389 5.57 19.67 1.96
C LEU A 389 6.32 18.34 1.86
N ASN A 390 7.31 18.22 0.94
CA ASN A 390 8.16 17.03 0.85
C ASN A 390 9.08 16.86 2.07
N GLU A 391 9.72 17.95 2.50
CA GLU A 391 10.64 17.95 3.64
C GLU A 391 9.94 17.65 4.97
N THR A 392 8.62 17.88 5.03
CA THR A 392 7.79 17.71 6.24
C THR A 392 6.95 16.44 6.26
N GLY A 393 7.10 15.58 5.25
CA GLY A 393 6.33 14.34 5.14
C GLY A 393 4.86 14.52 4.76
N LEU A 394 4.41 15.76 4.51
CA LEU A 394 3.03 16.08 4.11
C LEU A 394 2.74 15.84 2.63
N ALA A 395 3.79 15.63 1.84
CA ALA A 395 3.73 15.17 0.48
C ALA A 395 5.03 14.43 0.16
N HIS A 396 5.09 13.67 -0.94
CA HIS A 396 6.30 12.94 -1.31
C HIS A 396 6.49 12.95 -2.82
N ASP A 397 7.60 13.53 -3.26
CA ASP A 397 8.02 13.53 -4.65
C ASP A 397 8.25 12.12 -5.19
N PHE A 398 7.71 11.85 -6.37
CA PHE A 398 7.85 10.57 -7.06
C PHE A 398 8.24 10.79 -8.52
N ASP A 399 8.65 9.73 -9.23
CA ASP A 399 8.87 9.78 -10.67
C ASP A 399 7.63 9.29 -11.42
N ILE A 400 7.30 9.96 -12.52
CA ILE A 400 6.37 9.50 -13.54
C ILE A 400 7.19 8.92 -14.69
N VAL A 401 6.87 7.73 -15.14
CA VAL A 401 7.53 7.07 -16.27
C VAL A 401 6.50 6.55 -17.26
N GLY A 402 6.81 6.48 -18.54
CA GLY A 402 5.93 5.86 -19.52
C GLY A 402 6.76 5.32 -20.67
N SER A 403 6.40 4.16 -21.19
CA SER A 403 6.99 3.66 -22.42
C SER A 403 5.91 3.13 -23.33
N THR A 404 6.02 3.42 -24.61
CA THR A 404 5.19 2.82 -25.66
C THR A 404 6.07 2.36 -26.81
N THR A 405 5.73 1.20 -27.38
CA THR A 405 6.37 0.66 -28.58
C THR A 405 5.38 0.75 -29.72
N MET A 406 5.82 1.30 -30.85
CA MET A 406 5.08 1.40 -32.09
C MET A 406 5.78 0.54 -33.15
N TYR A 407 5.03 -0.37 -33.75
CA TYR A 407 5.48 -1.14 -34.90
C TYR A 407 5.09 -0.41 -36.17
N VAL A 408 6.08 -0.02 -36.96
CA VAL A 408 5.83 0.61 -38.26
C VAL A 408 5.95 -0.47 -39.32
N ALA A 409 4.81 -0.87 -39.87
CA ALA A 409 4.72 -1.92 -40.88
C ALA A 409 5.12 -1.40 -42.28
N PRO A 410 5.57 -2.29 -43.17
CA PRO A 410 5.66 -2.00 -44.60
C PRO A 410 4.34 -1.43 -45.10
N GLY A 411 4.39 -0.31 -45.80
CA GLY A 411 3.24 0.12 -46.60
C GLY A 411 2.88 -1.02 -47.55
N LEU A 412 1.72 -1.65 -47.35
CA LEU A 412 1.16 -2.58 -48.33
C LEU A 412 1.02 -1.79 -49.63
N ALA A 413 1.94 -2.01 -50.57
CA ALA A 413 1.88 -1.45 -51.90
C ALA A 413 0.58 -1.94 -52.57
N GLY A 414 -0.31 -1.01 -52.86
CA GLY A 414 -1.34 -1.18 -53.89
C GLY A 414 -0.74 -0.99 -55.27
#